data_AF-A0A9D3VUM8-F1
#
_entry.id   AF-A0A9D3VUM8-F1
#
_cell.length_a   1.000
_cell.length_b   1.000
_cell.length_c   1.000
_cell.angle_alpha   90.00
_cell.angle_beta   90.00
_cell.angle_gamma   90.00
#
_symmetry.space_group_name_H-M   'P 1'
#
loop_
_entity.id
_entity.type
_entity.pdbx_description
1 polymer ?
#
loop_
_entity_poly.entity_id
_entity_poly.type
_entity_poly.pdbx_seq_one_letter_code
_entity_poly.pdbx_strand_id
1 'polypeptide(L)'
;MHPEKGFTLKESNYIDFMAHIRQVTKALNWELFCEKRLSVDEELVHEFYTNLTSSKLTEVPVREIEVPITSNAINEFFELLDFENDEYSSLISNI
;
A
#
# COMPACT_ATOMS: atom_id res chain seq x y z
N MET A 1 7.81 26.64 8.36
CA MET A 1 6.62 26.40 7.51
C MET A 1 7.12 25.73 6.24
N HIS A 2 6.91 24.42 6.09
CA HIS A 2 7.31 23.71 4.89
C HIS A 2 6.31 24.03 3.77
N PRO A 3 6.76 24.37 2.55
CA PRO A 3 5.83 24.48 1.42
C PRO A 3 5.17 23.11 1.24
N GLU A 4 3.85 23.09 1.20
CA GLU A 4 3.09 21.88 0.93
C GLU A 4 3.60 21.28 -0.38
N LYS A 5 4.13 20.05 -0.31
CA LYS A 5 4.55 19.32 -1.50
C LYS A 5 3.28 18.82 -2.18
N GLY A 6 2.83 19.56 -3.19
CA GLY A 6 1.65 19.23 -3.97
C GLY A 6 1.58 20.01 -5.28
N PHE A 7 0.73 19.56 -6.19
CA PHE A 7 0.47 20.27 -7.43
C PHE A 7 -0.47 21.45 -7.16
N THR A 8 0.00 22.68 -7.37
CA THR A 8 -0.85 23.87 -7.26
C THR A 8 -1.64 24.05 -8.54
N LEU A 9 -2.87 23.54 -8.58
CA LEU A 9 -3.76 23.71 -9.71
C LEU A 9 -4.42 25.10 -9.65
N LYS A 10 -4.11 25.97 -10.62
CA LYS A 10 -4.75 27.29 -10.74
C LYS A 10 -6.18 27.12 -11.29
N GLU A 11 -7.15 27.82 -10.69
CA GLU A 11 -8.58 27.72 -11.04
C GLU A 11 -8.90 27.92 -12.53
N SER A 12 -8.15 28.79 -13.22
CA SER A 12 -8.37 29.07 -14.65
C SER A 12 -8.18 27.86 -15.55
N ASN A 13 -7.39 26.87 -15.12
CA ASN A 13 -7.07 25.68 -15.91
C ASN A 13 -7.74 24.42 -15.34
N TYR A 14 -8.58 24.56 -14.31
CA TYR A 14 -9.17 23.44 -13.59
C TYR A 14 -10.02 22.55 -14.51
N ILE A 15 -10.87 23.16 -15.34
CA ILE A 15 -11.79 22.42 -16.22
C ILE A 15 -11.02 21.59 -17.24
N ASP A 16 -10.07 22.22 -17.95
CA ASP A 16 -9.27 21.55 -18.97
C ASP A 16 -8.34 20.49 -18.38
N PHE A 17 -7.75 20.77 -17.22
CA PHE A 17 -6.92 19.82 -16.51
C PHE A 17 -7.72 18.60 -16.04
N MET A 18 -8.91 18.81 -15.48
CA MET A 18 -9.80 17.72 -15.06
C MET A 18 -10.31 16.93 -16.28
N ALA A 19 -10.56 17.58 -17.41
CA ALA A 19 -10.92 16.91 -18.65
C ALA A 19 -9.77 16.03 -19.16
N HIS A 20 -8.55 16.52 -19.10
CA HIS A 20 -7.34 15.78 -19.48
C HIS A 20 -7.10 14.58 -18.56
N ILE A 21 -7.21 14.76 -17.22
CA ILE A 21 -7.14 13.66 -16.27
C ILE A 21 -8.17 12.59 -16.62
N ARG A 22 -9.44 12.97 -16.82
CA ARG A 22 -10.49 12.00 -17.18
C ARG A 22 -10.18 11.24 -18.47
N GLN A 23 -9.61 11.89 -19.48
CA GLN A 23 -9.19 11.23 -20.71
C GLN A 23 -8.07 10.22 -20.45
N VAL A 24 -7.03 10.62 -19.70
CA VAL A 24 -5.91 9.74 -19.36
C VAL A 24 -6.38 8.56 -18.50
N THR A 25 -7.19 8.81 -17.48
CA THR A 25 -7.80 7.79 -16.61
C THR A 25 -8.61 6.77 -17.42
N LYS A 26 -9.41 7.22 -18.39
CA LYS A 26 -10.16 6.32 -19.29
C LYS A 26 -9.24 5.56 -20.24
N ALA A 27 -8.27 6.22 -20.86
CA ALA A 27 -7.34 5.59 -21.79
C ALA A 27 -6.49 4.51 -21.12
N LEU A 28 -6.16 4.69 -19.83
CA LEU A 28 -5.44 3.73 -19.02
C LEU A 28 -6.34 2.67 -18.37
N ASN A 29 -7.65 2.69 -18.63
CA ASN A 29 -8.62 1.80 -17.97
C ASN A 29 -8.50 1.83 -16.43
N TRP A 30 -8.22 3.00 -15.86
CA TRP A 30 -8.03 3.14 -14.41
C TRP A 30 -9.31 2.79 -13.63
N GLU A 31 -10.47 2.97 -14.26
CA GLU A 31 -11.76 2.52 -13.72
C GLU A 31 -11.73 1.01 -13.45
N LEU A 32 -11.17 0.19 -14.35
CA LEU A 32 -11.01 -1.26 -14.13
C LEU A 32 -10.00 -1.58 -13.01
N PHE A 33 -8.97 -0.76 -12.84
CA PHE A 33 -8.03 -0.89 -11.72
C PHE A 33 -8.73 -0.59 -10.39
N CYS A 34 -9.57 0.45 -10.32
CA CYS A 34 -10.32 0.81 -9.12
C CYS A 34 -11.54 -0.09 -8.87
N GLU A 35 -12.16 -0.65 -9.91
CA GLU A 35 -13.26 -1.61 -9.82
C GLU A 35 -12.79 -3.00 -9.37
N LYS A 36 -11.48 -3.27 -9.49
CA LYS A 36 -10.89 -4.46 -8.90
C LYS A 36 -11.14 -4.38 -7.40
N ARG A 37 -12.00 -5.28 -6.90
CA ARG A 37 -12.22 -5.44 -5.46
C ARG A 37 -10.86 -5.59 -4.80
N LEU A 38 -10.71 -4.94 -3.64
CA LEU A 38 -9.55 -5.11 -2.76
C LEU A 38 -9.24 -6.60 -2.72
N SER A 39 -7.99 -6.95 -2.99
CA SER A 39 -7.61 -8.35 -2.82
C SER A 39 -7.82 -8.71 -1.34
N VAL A 40 -8.00 -10.00 -1.07
CA VAL A 40 -8.04 -10.49 0.32
C VAL A 40 -6.81 -10.02 1.09
N ASP A 41 -5.66 -9.92 0.41
CA ASP A 41 -4.40 -9.42 0.96
C ASP A 41 -4.49 -7.94 1.36
N GLU A 42 -5.15 -7.09 0.55
CA GLU A 42 -5.29 -5.67 0.86
C GLU A 42 -6.20 -5.42 2.08
N GLU A 43 -7.27 -6.20 2.22
CA GLU A 43 -8.11 -6.17 3.42
C GLU A 43 -7.33 -6.62 4.67
N LEU A 44 -6.54 -7.70 4.55
CA LEU A 44 -5.70 -8.22 5.64
C LEU A 44 -4.63 -7.21 6.07
N VAL A 45 -3.95 -6.59 5.10
CA VAL A 45 -2.93 -5.57 5.35
C VAL A 45 -3.57 -4.37 6.07
N HIS A 46 -4.73 -3.92 5.59
CA HIS A 46 -5.43 -2.80 6.20
C HIS A 46 -5.88 -3.11 7.65
N GLU A 47 -6.43 -4.30 7.89
CA GLU A 47 -6.81 -4.75 9.24
C GLU A 47 -5.59 -4.81 10.18
N PHE A 48 -4.49 -5.42 9.72
CA PHE A 48 -3.24 -5.49 10.48
C PHE A 48 -2.76 -4.11 10.93
N TYR A 49 -2.62 -3.16 10.00
CA TYR A 49 -2.13 -1.82 10.34
C TYR A 49 -3.13 -0.98 11.15
N THR A 50 -4.44 -1.22 10.98
CA THR A 50 -5.47 -0.56 11.80
C THR A 50 -5.39 -1.04 13.25
N ASN A 51 -5.13 -2.33 13.47
CA ASN A 51 -5.03 -2.93 14.79
C ASN A 51 -3.66 -2.69 15.46
N LEU A 52 -2.65 -2.27 14.69
CA LEU A 52 -1.35 -1.82 15.18
C LEU A 52 -1.43 -0.43 15.83
N THR A 53 -2.09 -0.36 16.99
CA THR A 53 -2.40 0.90 17.69
C THR A 53 -1.27 1.45 18.55
N SER A 54 -0.24 0.64 18.82
CA SER A 54 0.87 1.02 19.71
C SER A 54 2.16 0.28 19.33
N SER A 55 3.29 0.98 19.41
CA SER A 55 4.62 0.41 19.20
C SER A 55 5.08 -0.54 20.32
N LYS A 56 4.31 -0.65 21.42
CA LYS A 56 4.58 -1.60 22.51
C LYS A 56 3.86 -2.93 22.36
N LEU A 57 2.97 -3.06 21.37
CA LEU A 57 2.33 -4.34 21.09
C LEU A 57 3.39 -5.36 20.69
N THR A 58 3.22 -6.58 21.15
CA THR A 58 4.04 -7.73 20.71
C THR A 58 3.32 -8.55 19.65
N GLU A 59 2.00 -8.42 19.55
CA GLU A 59 1.11 -9.14 18.65
C GLU A 59 -0.01 -8.22 18.14
N VAL A 60 -0.51 -8.51 16.94
CA VAL A 60 -1.62 -7.79 16.29
C VAL A 60 -2.72 -8.80 15.95
N PRO A 61 -3.95 -8.62 16.44
CA PRO A 61 -5.06 -9.48 16.07
C PRO A 61 -5.50 -9.19 14.63
N VAL A 62 -5.60 -10.21 13.78
CA VAL A 62 -6.13 -10.13 12.41
C VAL A 62 -6.95 -11.38 12.13
N ARG A 63 -8.24 -11.24 11.78
CA ARG A 63 -9.16 -12.36 11.52
C ARG A 63 -9.11 -13.47 12.60
N GLU A 64 -9.13 -13.06 13.87
CA GLU A 64 -9.07 -13.96 15.04
C GLU A 64 -7.71 -14.66 15.27
N ILE A 65 -6.68 -14.32 14.50
CA ILE A 65 -5.30 -14.79 14.69
C ILE A 65 -4.48 -13.68 15.36
N GLU A 66 -3.73 -14.00 16.41
CA GLU A 66 -2.73 -13.09 16.97
C GLU A 66 -1.42 -13.24 16.20
N VAL A 67 -1.03 -12.20 15.47
CA VAL A 67 0.18 -12.18 14.63
C VAL A 67 1.31 -11.48 15.39
N PRO A 68 2.38 -12.18 15.80
CA PRO A 68 3.54 -11.55 16.43
C PRO A 68 4.19 -10.49 15.54
N ILE A 69 4.64 -9.38 16.13
CA ILE A 69 5.36 -8.30 15.43
C ILE A 69 6.83 -8.71 15.25
N THR A 70 7.05 -9.75 14.45
CA THR A 70 8.37 -10.23 14.02
C THR A 70 8.36 -10.42 12.51
N SER A 71 9.51 -10.20 11.86
CA SER A 71 9.63 -10.32 10.40
C SER A 71 9.11 -11.67 9.90
N ASN A 72 9.55 -12.77 10.51
CA ASN A 72 9.12 -14.12 10.13
C ASN A 72 7.61 -14.33 10.26
N ALA A 73 7.01 -13.96 11.40
CA ALA A 73 5.59 -14.20 11.61
C ALA A 73 4.71 -13.35 10.67
N ILE A 74 5.14 -12.12 10.37
CA ILE A 74 4.45 -11.24 9.42
C ILE A 74 4.59 -11.81 8.00
N ASN A 75 5.80 -12.23 7.60
CA ASN A 75 6.02 -12.82 6.28
C ASN A 75 5.24 -14.12 6.10
N GLU A 76 5.23 -14.99 7.11
CA GLU A 76 4.44 -16.23 7.10
C GLU A 76 2.93 -15.93 7.02
N PHE A 77 2.44 -14.96 7.79
CA PHE A 77 1.03 -14.56 7.80
C PHE A 77 0.55 -14.01 6.43
N PHE A 78 1.39 -13.23 5.76
CA PHE A 78 1.10 -12.67 4.43
C PHE A 78 1.56 -13.56 3.28
N GLU A 79 2.05 -14.78 3.57
CA GLU A 79 2.61 -15.71 2.59
C GLU A 79 3.71 -15.06 1.71
N LEU A 80 4.46 -14.13 2.28
CA LEU A 80 5.55 -13.44 1.62
C LEU A 80 6.77 -14.35 1.55
N LEU A 81 7.49 -14.26 0.42
CA LEU A 81 8.79 -14.91 0.29
C LEU A 81 9.75 -14.34 1.34
N ASP A 82 10.56 -15.21 1.92
CA ASP A 82 11.61 -14.81 2.85
C ASP A 82 12.72 -14.05 2.10
N PHE A 83 12.55 -12.74 1.96
CA PHE A 83 13.47 -11.86 1.23
C PHE A 83 14.88 -11.79 1.83
N GLU A 84 15.11 -12.27 3.06
CA GLU A 84 16.47 -12.39 3.62
C GLU A 84 17.21 -13.63 3.07
N ASN A 85 16.48 -14.57 2.48
CA ASN A 85 16.99 -15.87 2.06
C ASN A 85 16.57 -16.25 0.61
N ASP A 86 16.07 -15.28 -0.15
CA ASP A 86 15.63 -15.50 -1.54
C ASP A 86 16.72 -15.16 -2.56
N GLU A 87 16.48 -15.51 -3.82
CA GLU A 87 17.39 -15.26 -4.94
C GLU A 87 17.68 -13.75 -5.14
N TYR A 88 16.78 -12.88 -4.66
CA TYR A 88 16.82 -11.43 -4.79
C TYR A 88 17.49 -10.72 -3.60
N SER A 89 17.82 -11.40 -2.49
CA SER A 89 18.57 -10.81 -1.38
C SER A 89 19.91 -10.21 -1.84
N SER A 90 20.53 -10.85 -2.84
CA SER A 90 21.76 -10.37 -3.48
C SER A 90 21.59 -9.03 -4.22
N LEU A 91 20.40 -8.75 -4.77
CA LEU A 91 20.09 -7.52 -5.47
C LEU A 91 19.86 -6.35 -4.52
N ILE A 92 19.23 -6.60 -3.36
CA ILE A 92 18.99 -5.56 -2.33
C ILE A 92 20.30 -5.13 -1.67
N SER A 93 21.27 -6.03 -1.50
CA SER A 93 22.57 -5.71 -0.88
C SER A 93 23.45 -4.72 -1.68
N ASN A 94 23.11 -4.46 -2.94
CA ASN A 94 23.88 -3.62 -3.86
C ASN A 94 23.27 -2.22 -4.12
N ILE A 95 22.25 -1.83 -3.34
CA ILE A 95 21.65 -0.48 -3.36
C ILE A 95 22.13 0.29 -2.13
#